data_AF-A0A151DW49-F1
#
_entry.id   AF-A0A151DW49-F1
#
_cell.length_a   1.000
_cell.length_b   1.000
_cell.length_c   1.000
_cell.angle_alpha   90.00
_cell.angle_beta   90.00
_cell.angle_gamma   90.00
#
_symmetry.space_group_name_H-M   'P 1'
#
loop_
_entity.id
_entity.type
_entity.pdbx_description
1 polymer ?
#
loop_
_entity_poly.entity_id
_entity_poly.type
_entity_poly.pdbx_seq_one_letter_code
_entity_poly.pdbx_strand_id
1 'polypeptide(L)'
;MKRKKTIIGTIMAFVLLLSAMPFVQAAVPDVTLPTVPVTMDLEHNWPVSWWLVILSDVPSGYDVTNGNYVGWCADPDTFIDKDLTHTVMLYSSYDTALPAHFQNNEWDKVNYILNHKIGDPTNYFNIQCTIWFILGYGDRGLSATGWAMVNDALINGEGFVPSSGEIIAIIADPGIDKQVVFFELQLPPEEDGEGNTPGFWKRHQDLWVTYIPSQTLDSVFIIPVVYEVGSNTLIEALEFGGGGGLSGAARILMRAAVAALLNAAHPEVNYPLSETEIINQVNNALQSFNRGTIVDLAGIYNTYNNLHSNLG
;
A
#
# COMPACT_ATOMS: atom_id res chain seq x y z
N MET A 1 -71.56 33.60 -15.03
CA MET A 1 -70.84 32.93 -16.14
C MET A 1 -69.72 33.85 -16.66
N LYS A 2 -68.47 33.67 -16.21
CA LYS A 2 -67.22 34.07 -16.90
C LYS A 2 -65.97 33.64 -16.09
N ARG A 3 -65.35 32.55 -16.59
CA ARG A 3 -63.93 32.15 -16.65
C ARG A 3 -62.98 32.48 -15.48
N LYS A 4 -62.61 31.45 -14.71
CA LYS A 4 -61.28 31.36 -14.06
C LYS A 4 -60.31 30.67 -15.03
N LYS A 5 -59.17 31.30 -15.33
CA LYS A 5 -58.07 30.72 -16.12
C LYS A 5 -57.20 29.90 -15.17
N THR A 6 -57.08 28.61 -15.41
CA THR A 6 -56.11 27.74 -14.72
C THR A 6 -54.77 27.85 -15.45
N ILE A 7 -53.76 28.34 -14.73
CA ILE A 7 -52.37 28.35 -15.19
C ILE A 7 -51.82 26.95 -14.96
N ILE A 8 -51.47 26.24 -16.03
CA ILE A 8 -50.74 24.97 -15.96
C ILE A 8 -49.26 25.33 -15.89
N GLY A 9 -48.67 25.21 -14.71
CA GLY A 9 -47.22 25.34 -14.52
C GLY A 9 -46.54 24.04 -14.94
N THR A 10 -45.71 24.10 -15.97
CA THR A 10 -44.87 22.99 -16.42
C THR A 10 -43.76 22.76 -15.41
N ILE A 11 -43.82 21.66 -14.65
CA ILE A 11 -42.72 21.18 -13.81
C ILE A 11 -41.68 20.57 -14.76
N MET A 12 -40.58 21.28 -14.98
CA MET A 12 -39.44 20.78 -15.74
C MET A 12 -38.61 19.92 -14.78
N ALA A 13 -38.77 18.60 -14.87
CA ALA A 13 -37.96 17.64 -14.11
C ALA A 13 -36.54 17.64 -14.68
N PHE A 14 -35.59 18.20 -13.93
CA PHE A 14 -34.16 18.03 -14.16
C PHE A 14 -33.80 16.59 -13.77
N VAL A 15 -33.73 15.69 -14.76
CA VAL A 15 -33.11 14.38 -14.59
C VAL A 15 -31.60 14.60 -14.63
N LEU A 16 -30.98 14.63 -13.46
CA LEU A 16 -29.54 14.45 -13.31
C LEU A 16 -29.20 13.04 -13.82
N LEU A 17 -28.78 12.94 -15.07
CA LEU A 17 -28.03 11.79 -15.57
C LEU A 17 -26.70 11.79 -14.82
N LEU A 18 -26.62 11.06 -13.70
CA LEU A 18 -25.34 10.54 -13.24
C LEU A 18 -24.86 9.62 -14.36
N SER A 19 -23.90 10.09 -15.15
CA SER A 19 -23.09 9.18 -15.96
C SER A 19 -22.41 8.25 -14.96
N ALA A 20 -22.83 6.98 -14.98
CA ALA A 20 -22.04 5.92 -14.37
C ALA A 20 -20.68 5.97 -15.06
N MET A 21 -19.67 6.51 -14.38
CA MET A 21 -18.29 6.34 -14.83
C MET A 21 -18.06 4.83 -14.87
N PRO A 22 -17.62 4.27 -16.01
CA PRO A 22 -17.26 2.87 -16.04
C PRO A 22 -16.20 2.64 -14.97
N PHE A 23 -16.50 1.77 -14.02
CA PHE A 23 -15.54 1.30 -13.04
C PHE A 23 -14.47 0.53 -13.83
N VAL A 24 -13.34 1.16 -14.09
CA VAL A 24 -12.19 0.45 -14.64
C VAL A 24 -11.64 -0.35 -13.46
N GLN A 25 -11.90 -1.65 -13.45
CA GLN A 25 -11.30 -2.53 -12.48
C GLN A 25 -9.78 -2.50 -12.72
N ALA A 26 -9.02 -2.14 -11.68
CA ALA A 26 -7.57 -2.15 -11.74
C ALA A 26 -7.09 -3.53 -12.21
N ALA A 27 -6.12 -3.55 -13.12
CA ALA A 27 -5.52 -4.79 -13.57
C ALA A 27 -4.84 -5.47 -12.36
N VAL A 28 -5.02 -6.78 -12.24
CA VAL A 28 -4.35 -7.56 -11.19
C VAL A 28 -2.83 -7.45 -11.40
N PRO A 29 -2.05 -7.12 -10.36
CA PRO A 29 -0.59 -7.08 -10.45
C PRO A 29 -0.03 -8.40 -10.92
N ASP A 30 0.83 -8.34 -11.93
CA ASP A 30 1.59 -9.51 -12.36
C ASP A 30 2.76 -9.69 -11.40
N VAL A 31 2.71 -10.75 -10.60
CA VAL A 31 3.78 -11.12 -9.67
C VAL A 31 4.38 -12.42 -10.14
N THR A 32 5.65 -12.37 -10.51
CA THR A 32 6.43 -13.51 -10.98
C THR A 32 6.89 -14.31 -9.76
N LEU A 33 6.16 -15.39 -9.46
CA LEU A 33 6.46 -16.31 -8.36
C LEU A 33 7.06 -17.63 -8.86
N PRO A 34 7.91 -18.30 -8.04
CA PRO A 34 8.41 -19.63 -8.36
C PRO A 34 7.28 -20.64 -8.55
N THR A 35 7.31 -21.36 -9.67
CA THR A 35 6.37 -22.48 -9.92
C THR A 35 6.86 -23.80 -9.30
N VAL A 36 7.93 -23.74 -8.53
CA VAL A 36 8.53 -24.87 -7.79
C VAL A 36 8.46 -24.57 -6.29
N PRO A 37 8.42 -25.60 -5.43
CA PRO A 37 8.41 -25.38 -4.00
C PRO A 37 9.69 -24.68 -3.52
N VAL A 38 9.55 -23.83 -2.51
CA VAL A 38 10.66 -23.15 -1.82
C VAL A 38 10.72 -23.56 -0.36
N THR A 39 11.83 -23.22 0.30
CA THR A 39 12.05 -23.51 1.72
C THR A 39 11.58 -22.33 2.55
N MET A 40 10.77 -22.61 3.57
CA MET A 40 10.24 -21.62 4.51
C MET A 40 10.54 -22.04 5.96
N ASP A 41 11.22 -21.17 6.68
CA ASP A 41 11.33 -21.22 8.14
C ASP A 41 10.49 -20.09 8.76
N LEU A 42 10.03 -20.30 10.00
CA LEU A 42 9.17 -19.35 10.71
C LEU A 42 9.77 -19.00 12.06
N GLU A 43 9.97 -17.70 12.30
CA GLU A 43 10.26 -17.19 13.64
C GLU A 43 9.10 -16.30 14.12
N HIS A 44 8.92 -16.16 15.43
CA HIS A 44 7.97 -15.16 15.92
C HIS A 44 8.57 -13.76 15.80
N ASN A 45 7.90 -12.84 15.12
CA ASN A 45 8.43 -11.51 14.81
C ASN A 45 7.82 -10.39 15.66
N TRP A 46 7.89 -10.55 16.98
CA TRP A 46 7.40 -9.50 17.87
C TRP A 46 8.33 -8.27 17.78
N PRO A 47 7.79 -7.05 17.61
CA PRO A 47 6.38 -6.66 17.63
C PRO A 47 5.75 -6.39 16.24
N VAL A 48 6.42 -6.73 15.14
CA VAL A 48 6.09 -6.23 13.79
C VAL A 48 5.02 -7.08 13.09
N SER A 49 5.05 -8.40 13.28
CA SER A 49 4.14 -9.33 12.62
C SER A 49 3.96 -10.62 13.41
N TRP A 50 3.01 -11.45 13.00
CA TRP A 50 2.79 -12.74 13.66
C TRP A 50 3.97 -13.68 13.40
N TRP A 51 4.42 -13.72 12.14
CA TRP A 51 5.57 -14.49 11.70
C TRP A 51 6.64 -13.60 11.07
N LEU A 52 7.90 -13.96 11.28
CA LEU A 52 9.02 -13.62 10.42
C LEU A 52 9.11 -14.80 9.46
N VAL A 53 8.71 -14.59 8.22
CA VAL A 53 8.81 -15.61 7.19
C VAL A 53 10.20 -15.52 6.59
N ILE A 54 10.98 -16.59 6.72
CA ILE A 54 12.34 -16.66 6.21
C ILE A 54 12.33 -17.60 5.03
N LEU A 55 12.54 -17.06 3.84
CA LEU A 55 12.58 -17.84 2.60
C LEU A 55 14.02 -18.16 2.21
N SER A 56 14.23 -19.42 1.84
CA SER A 56 15.46 -19.92 1.25
C SER A 56 15.14 -20.83 0.06
N ASP A 57 16.17 -21.15 -0.73
CA ASP A 57 16.05 -21.93 -1.98
C ASP A 57 15.10 -21.35 -3.03
N VAL A 58 14.85 -20.04 -2.96
CA VAL A 58 14.13 -19.29 -3.99
C VAL A 58 15.06 -19.12 -5.20
N PRO A 59 14.68 -19.60 -6.40
CA PRO A 59 15.50 -19.38 -7.59
C PRO A 59 15.58 -17.89 -7.93
N SER A 60 16.62 -17.48 -8.68
CA SER A 60 16.74 -16.10 -9.15
C SER A 60 15.74 -15.78 -10.27
N GLY A 61 15.35 -14.52 -10.41
CA GLY A 61 14.48 -14.04 -11.49
C GLY A 61 13.00 -14.03 -11.14
N TYR A 62 12.67 -14.06 -9.85
CA TYR A 62 11.33 -13.93 -9.30
C TYR A 62 11.26 -12.67 -8.42
N ASP A 63 10.05 -12.14 -8.23
CA ASP A 63 9.82 -10.96 -7.39
C ASP A 63 10.00 -11.26 -5.89
N VAL A 64 9.77 -12.51 -5.52
CA VAL A 64 10.16 -13.06 -4.22
C VAL A 64 11.62 -13.54 -4.30
N THR A 65 12.40 -13.26 -3.26
CA THR A 65 13.82 -13.61 -3.17
C THR A 65 14.10 -14.30 -1.83
N ASN A 66 15.32 -14.83 -1.68
CA ASN A 66 15.76 -15.35 -0.38
C ASN A 66 15.88 -14.19 0.61
N GLY A 67 15.24 -14.31 1.77
CA GLY A 67 15.23 -13.23 2.74
C GLY A 67 14.09 -13.31 3.74
N ASN A 68 13.87 -12.20 4.42
CA ASN A 68 12.94 -12.09 5.54
C ASN A 68 11.73 -11.25 5.12
N TYR A 69 10.55 -11.75 5.44
CA TYR A 69 9.27 -11.14 5.09
C TYR A 69 8.37 -11.01 6.32
N VAL A 70 7.56 -9.96 6.32
CA VAL A 70 6.51 -9.71 7.32
C VAL A 70 5.38 -10.71 7.06
N GLY A 71 5.16 -11.63 8.00
CA GLY A 71 4.24 -12.75 7.83
C GLY A 71 3.06 -12.77 8.79
N TRP A 72 1.95 -13.37 8.34
CA TRP A 72 0.67 -13.44 9.02
C TRP A 72 0.11 -14.85 8.99
N CYS A 73 -0.74 -15.14 9.97
CA CYS A 73 -1.51 -16.38 10.04
C CYS A 73 -2.85 -16.20 9.32
N ALA A 74 -3.16 -17.04 8.33
CA ALA A 74 -4.48 -17.01 7.68
C ALA A 74 -5.54 -17.85 8.44
N ASP A 75 -5.11 -18.89 9.15
CA ASP A 75 -6.01 -19.84 9.83
C ASP A 75 -5.62 -20.03 11.31
N PRO A 76 -6.38 -19.46 12.26
CA PRO A 76 -6.09 -19.58 13.68
C PRO A 76 -6.39 -20.97 14.28
N ASP A 77 -7.14 -21.81 13.58
CA ASP A 77 -7.65 -23.08 14.13
C ASP A 77 -6.80 -24.29 13.71
N THR A 78 -5.84 -24.09 12.80
CA THR A 78 -4.80 -25.06 12.45
C THR A 78 -3.43 -24.62 12.96
N PHE A 79 -2.47 -25.55 13.02
CA PHE A 79 -1.11 -25.28 13.54
C PHE A 79 -0.06 -25.49 12.45
N ILE A 80 1.00 -24.67 12.50
CA ILE A 80 2.27 -24.89 11.79
C ILE A 80 3.39 -24.89 12.82
N ASP A 81 4.31 -25.84 12.69
CA ASP A 81 5.42 -25.97 13.62
C ASP A 81 6.52 -24.96 13.27
N LYS A 82 6.71 -23.96 14.13
CA LYS A 82 7.73 -22.92 13.94
C LYS A 82 9.17 -23.45 14.03
N ASP A 83 9.38 -24.61 14.67
CA ASP A 83 10.71 -25.18 14.89
C ASP A 83 11.10 -26.17 13.78
N LEU A 84 10.24 -26.31 12.75
CA LEU A 84 10.45 -27.16 11.59
C LEU A 84 10.58 -26.31 10.33
N THR A 85 11.51 -26.72 9.45
CA THR A 85 11.60 -26.21 8.08
C THR A 85 10.47 -26.79 7.23
N HIS A 86 9.75 -25.92 6.53
CA HIS A 86 8.64 -26.29 5.65
C HIS A 86 9.03 -26.15 4.19
N THR A 87 8.47 -27.02 3.36
CA THR A 87 8.46 -26.85 1.91
C THR A 87 7.11 -26.30 1.52
N VAL A 88 7.08 -25.15 0.83
CA VAL A 88 5.85 -24.43 0.50
C VAL A 88 5.75 -24.10 -0.98
N MET A 89 4.54 -24.09 -1.51
CA MET A 89 4.21 -23.48 -2.81
C MET A 89 3.78 -22.02 -2.59
N LEU A 90 4.25 -21.12 -3.45
CA LEU A 90 3.89 -19.71 -3.36
C LEU A 90 2.77 -19.37 -4.34
N TYR A 91 1.78 -18.63 -3.87
CA TYR A 91 0.67 -18.14 -4.68
C TYR A 91 0.42 -16.66 -4.43
N SER A 92 0.09 -15.92 -5.48
CA SER A 92 -0.48 -14.58 -5.33
C SER A 92 -1.89 -14.70 -4.74
N SER A 93 -2.28 -13.78 -3.87
CA SER A 93 -3.66 -13.72 -3.36
C SER A 93 -4.72 -13.47 -4.43
N TYR A 94 -4.31 -13.06 -5.64
CA TYR A 94 -5.18 -12.92 -6.82
C TYR A 94 -4.99 -14.04 -7.84
N ASP A 95 -4.20 -15.07 -7.53
CA ASP A 95 -3.99 -16.18 -8.45
C ASP A 95 -5.32 -16.93 -8.70
N THR A 96 -5.73 -16.99 -9.96
CA THR A 96 -6.94 -17.72 -10.37
C THR A 96 -6.85 -19.24 -10.10
N ALA A 97 -5.63 -19.76 -9.93
CA ALA A 97 -5.34 -21.16 -9.63
C ALA A 97 -5.11 -21.43 -8.14
N LEU A 98 -5.50 -20.51 -7.24
CA LEU A 98 -5.41 -20.73 -5.80
C LEU A 98 -6.01 -22.08 -5.39
N PRO A 99 -5.36 -22.83 -4.48
CA PRO A 99 -5.96 -24.04 -3.91
C PRO A 99 -7.38 -23.78 -3.36
N ALA A 100 -8.28 -24.77 -3.48
CA ALA A 100 -9.70 -24.61 -3.15
C ALA A 100 -9.98 -24.12 -1.71
N HIS A 101 -9.06 -24.37 -0.78
CA HIS A 101 -9.14 -23.91 0.61
C HIS A 101 -8.78 -22.42 0.79
N PHE A 102 -8.42 -21.72 -0.29
CA PHE A 102 -8.14 -20.27 -0.33
C PHE A 102 -9.06 -19.47 -1.23
N GLN A 103 -9.76 -20.11 -2.16
CA GLN A 103 -10.53 -19.42 -3.21
C GLN A 103 -11.73 -18.62 -2.68
N ASN A 104 -12.20 -18.89 -1.45
CA ASN A 104 -13.34 -18.20 -0.84
C ASN A 104 -12.93 -17.16 0.22
N ASN A 105 -11.64 -16.84 0.30
CA ASN A 105 -11.15 -15.89 1.28
C ASN A 105 -11.27 -14.47 0.71
N GLU A 106 -11.61 -13.51 1.57
CA GLU A 106 -11.75 -12.08 1.30
C GLU A 106 -10.37 -11.40 1.08
N TRP A 107 -9.59 -11.92 0.13
CA TRP A 107 -8.19 -11.53 -0.09
C TRP A 107 -8.02 -10.08 -0.52
N ASP A 108 -8.99 -9.52 -1.24
CA ASP A 108 -9.05 -8.10 -1.56
C ASP A 108 -9.09 -7.23 -0.29
N LYS A 109 -9.94 -7.58 0.69
CA LYS A 109 -10.00 -6.91 1.99
C LYS A 109 -8.75 -7.17 2.83
N VAL A 110 -8.15 -8.36 2.74
CA VAL A 110 -6.84 -8.63 3.39
C VAL A 110 -5.77 -7.71 2.81
N ASN A 111 -5.64 -7.62 1.48
CA ASN A 111 -4.71 -6.70 0.83
C ASN A 111 -5.00 -5.25 1.19
N TYR A 112 -6.27 -4.85 1.28
CA TYR A 112 -6.65 -3.52 1.74
C TYR A 112 -6.11 -3.26 3.16
N ILE A 113 -6.31 -4.19 4.09
CA ILE A 113 -5.79 -4.08 5.46
C ILE A 113 -4.27 -3.93 5.49
N LEU A 114 -3.55 -4.70 4.68
CA LEU A 114 -2.08 -4.63 4.63
C LEU A 114 -1.57 -3.24 4.23
N ASN A 115 -2.34 -2.52 3.39
CA ASN A 115 -2.02 -1.18 2.90
C ASN A 115 -2.64 -0.04 3.73
N HIS A 116 -3.60 -0.35 4.61
CA HIS A 116 -4.35 0.64 5.40
C HIS A 116 -4.34 0.32 6.91
N LYS A 117 -3.22 -0.20 7.42
CA LYS A 117 -3.04 -0.51 8.85
C LYS A 117 -3.28 0.73 9.71
N ILE A 118 -4.22 0.66 10.65
CA ILE A 118 -4.55 1.77 11.56
C ILE A 118 -3.88 1.55 12.93
N GLY A 119 -3.30 2.62 13.47
CA GLY A 119 -2.68 2.62 14.79
C GLY A 119 -1.19 2.27 14.73
N ASP A 120 -0.65 1.80 15.86
CA ASP A 120 0.76 1.42 15.93
C ASP A 120 0.98 0.10 15.17
N PRO A 121 1.73 0.07 14.06
CA PRO A 121 2.04 -1.16 13.32
C PRO A 121 2.93 -2.12 14.11
N THR A 122 3.48 -1.70 15.27
CA THR A 122 4.10 -2.63 16.23
C THR A 122 3.07 -3.32 17.13
N ASN A 123 1.77 -3.03 16.96
CA ASN A 123 0.70 -3.80 17.57
C ASN A 123 0.12 -4.80 16.55
N TYR A 124 1.00 -5.69 16.10
CA TYR A 124 0.68 -6.74 15.14
C TYR A 124 -0.51 -7.62 15.57
N PHE A 125 -0.79 -7.74 16.87
CA PHE A 125 -1.94 -8.50 17.39
C PHE A 125 -3.28 -7.94 16.88
N ASN A 126 -3.44 -6.62 16.86
CA ASN A 126 -4.66 -6.02 16.31
C ASN A 126 -4.80 -6.30 14.81
N ILE A 127 -3.70 -6.18 14.05
CA ILE A 127 -3.71 -6.45 12.61
C ILE A 127 -4.08 -7.92 12.36
N GLN A 128 -3.48 -8.85 13.11
CA GLN A 128 -3.76 -10.27 13.00
C GLN A 128 -5.23 -10.60 13.33
N CYS A 129 -5.78 -10.04 14.41
CA CYS A 129 -7.19 -10.26 14.75
C CYS A 129 -8.13 -9.63 13.71
N THR A 130 -7.77 -8.50 13.10
CA THR A 130 -8.54 -7.89 12.01
C THR A 130 -8.55 -8.81 10.78
N ILE A 131 -7.41 -9.36 10.40
CA ILE A 131 -7.29 -10.35 9.31
C ILE A 131 -8.18 -11.56 9.60
N TRP A 132 -8.08 -12.14 10.80
CA TRP A 132 -8.91 -13.30 11.18
C TRP A 132 -10.40 -12.98 11.15
N PHE A 133 -10.81 -11.78 11.56
CA PHE A 133 -12.21 -11.38 11.49
C PHE A 133 -12.71 -11.33 10.03
N ILE A 134 -11.94 -10.70 9.14
CA ILE A 134 -12.26 -10.64 7.70
C ILE A 134 -12.32 -12.03 7.08
N LEU A 135 -11.43 -12.93 7.48
CA LEU A 135 -11.43 -14.34 7.05
C LEU A 135 -12.51 -15.20 7.72
N GLY A 136 -13.38 -14.62 8.54
CA GLY A 136 -14.55 -15.29 9.12
C GLY A 136 -14.31 -16.04 10.44
N TYR A 137 -13.14 -15.86 11.06
CA TYR A 137 -12.76 -16.54 12.31
C TYR A 137 -13.17 -15.78 13.58
N GLY A 138 -14.03 -14.75 13.46
CA GLY A 138 -14.56 -13.98 14.59
C GLY A 138 -13.59 -12.92 15.13
N ASP A 139 -14.00 -12.22 16.20
CA ASP A 139 -13.30 -11.01 16.68
C ASP A 139 -11.97 -11.27 17.39
N ARG A 140 -11.74 -12.47 17.94
CA ARG A 140 -10.49 -12.88 18.60
C ARG A 140 -9.90 -11.82 19.55
N GLY A 141 -10.73 -11.01 20.19
CA GLY A 141 -10.29 -9.94 21.10
C GLY A 141 -9.87 -8.62 20.45
N LEU A 142 -10.46 -8.25 19.30
CA LEU A 142 -10.28 -6.95 18.65
C LEU A 142 -10.44 -5.77 19.62
N SER A 143 -9.44 -4.88 19.63
CA SER A 143 -9.54 -3.58 20.32
C SER A 143 -10.38 -2.58 19.53
N ALA A 144 -10.58 -1.37 20.08
CA ALA A 144 -11.22 -0.27 19.34
C ALA A 144 -10.50 0.07 18.02
N THR A 145 -9.16 0.00 18.01
CA THR A 145 -8.34 0.19 16.80
C THR A 145 -8.57 -0.94 15.80
N GLY A 146 -8.65 -2.18 16.29
CA GLY A 146 -8.96 -3.34 15.45
C GLY A 146 -10.33 -3.21 14.77
N TRP A 147 -11.35 -2.77 15.51
CA TRP A 147 -12.67 -2.49 14.95
C TRP A 147 -12.68 -1.34 13.94
N ALA A 148 -11.86 -0.32 14.13
CA ALA A 148 -11.70 0.73 13.13
C ALA A 148 -11.15 0.18 11.81
N MET A 149 -10.13 -0.70 11.86
CA MET A 149 -9.59 -1.37 10.67
C MET A 149 -10.62 -2.29 10.00
N VAL A 150 -11.36 -3.08 10.78
CA VAL A 150 -12.43 -3.94 10.25
C VAL A 150 -13.47 -3.10 9.52
N ASN A 151 -13.96 -2.02 10.14
CA ASN A 151 -14.99 -1.18 9.54
C ASN A 151 -14.48 -0.51 8.26
N ASP A 152 -13.24 -0.03 8.25
CA ASP A 152 -12.65 0.59 7.06
C ASP A 152 -12.51 -0.43 5.91
N ALA A 153 -12.00 -1.63 6.20
CA ALA A 153 -11.86 -2.69 5.21
C ALA A 153 -13.21 -3.22 4.68
N LEU A 154 -14.24 -3.29 5.53
CA LEU A 154 -15.59 -3.68 5.09
C LEU A 154 -16.26 -2.64 4.18
N ILE A 155 -15.89 -1.36 4.31
CA ILE A 155 -16.43 -0.27 3.49
C ILE A 155 -15.65 -0.11 2.20
N ASN A 156 -14.32 -0.19 2.26
CA ASN A 156 -13.43 0.24 1.19
C ASN A 156 -12.58 -0.88 0.57
N GLY A 157 -12.52 -2.06 1.20
CA GLY A 157 -11.64 -3.15 0.77
C GLY A 157 -12.19 -4.06 -0.32
N GLU A 158 -13.50 -4.00 -0.59
CA GLU A 158 -14.10 -4.80 -1.67
C GLU A 158 -13.55 -4.38 -3.04
N GLY A 159 -12.99 -5.33 -3.78
CA GLY A 159 -12.38 -5.09 -5.08
C GLY A 159 -11.08 -4.28 -5.02
N PHE A 160 -10.50 -4.08 -3.84
CA PHE A 160 -9.16 -3.50 -3.73
C PHE A 160 -8.16 -4.38 -4.48
N VAL A 161 -7.25 -3.74 -5.21
CA VAL A 161 -6.17 -4.38 -5.96
C VAL A 161 -4.93 -3.52 -5.70
N PRO A 162 -3.87 -4.05 -5.05
CA PRO A 162 -2.66 -3.29 -4.79
C PRO A 162 -2.06 -2.74 -6.08
N SER A 163 -1.62 -1.49 -6.09
CA SER A 163 -0.82 -0.93 -7.19
C SER A 163 0.68 -0.99 -6.89
N SER A 164 1.50 -0.50 -7.82
CA SER A 164 2.95 -0.38 -7.64
C SER A 164 3.30 0.15 -6.24
N GLY A 165 4.20 -0.51 -5.53
CA GLY A 165 4.69 -0.07 -4.21
C GLY A 165 3.75 -0.37 -3.05
N GLU A 166 2.51 -0.75 -3.32
CA GLU A 166 1.62 -1.31 -2.33
C GLU A 166 1.98 -2.77 -2.03
N ILE A 167 1.47 -3.27 -0.92
CA ILE A 167 1.68 -4.63 -0.45
C ILE A 167 0.66 -5.56 -1.09
N ILE A 168 1.15 -6.66 -1.64
CA ILE A 168 0.34 -7.83 -2.02
C ILE A 168 0.63 -8.99 -1.06
N ALA A 169 -0.42 -9.72 -0.68
CA ALA A 169 -0.31 -10.93 0.10
C ALA A 169 0.18 -12.09 -0.79
N ILE A 170 1.31 -12.69 -0.43
CA ILE A 170 1.79 -13.94 -1.02
C ILE A 170 1.53 -15.07 -0.05
N ILE A 171 0.73 -16.05 -0.49
CA ILE A 171 0.35 -17.21 0.28
C ILE A 171 1.47 -18.24 0.17
N ALA A 172 1.97 -18.70 1.31
CA ALA A 172 2.90 -19.82 1.42
C ALA A 172 2.11 -21.06 1.85
N ASP A 173 1.78 -21.92 0.89
CA ASP A 173 0.99 -23.14 1.11
C ASP A 173 1.92 -24.33 1.45
N PRO A 174 1.94 -24.80 2.72
CA PRO A 174 2.71 -25.99 3.13
C PRO A 174 2.00 -27.32 2.82
N GLY A 175 0.84 -27.29 2.17
CA GLY A 175 -0.04 -28.42 1.89
C GLY A 175 -1.20 -28.55 2.88
N ILE A 176 -2.03 -29.56 2.64
CA ILE A 176 -3.25 -29.85 3.40
C ILE A 176 -2.91 -30.17 4.88
N ASP A 177 -3.83 -29.82 5.80
CA ASP A 177 -3.77 -30.05 7.26
C ASP A 177 -2.68 -29.27 8.03
N LYS A 178 -2.10 -28.23 7.42
CA LYS A 178 -1.15 -27.33 8.07
C LYS A 178 -1.65 -25.89 8.02
N GLN A 179 -1.31 -25.12 9.05
CA GLN A 179 -1.66 -23.70 9.09
C GLN A 179 -1.04 -22.96 7.92
N VAL A 180 -1.86 -22.12 7.32
CA VAL A 180 -1.48 -21.34 6.16
C VAL A 180 -0.88 -20.03 6.65
N VAL A 181 0.31 -19.76 6.12
CA VAL A 181 1.04 -18.52 6.34
C VAL A 181 1.00 -17.74 5.04
N PHE A 182 0.85 -16.43 5.14
CA PHE A 182 1.07 -15.53 4.02
C PHE A 182 1.99 -14.42 4.47
N PHE A 183 2.63 -13.75 3.52
CA PHE A 183 3.55 -12.67 3.81
C PHE A 183 3.36 -11.49 2.87
N GLU A 184 3.85 -10.34 3.31
CA GLU A 184 3.81 -9.09 2.59
C GLU A 184 4.93 -9.07 1.55
N LEU A 185 4.55 -9.00 0.28
CA LEU A 185 5.45 -8.62 -0.79
C LEU A 185 5.10 -7.21 -1.22
N GLN A 186 6.09 -6.32 -1.22
CA GLN A 186 5.92 -5.00 -1.77
C GLN A 186 6.04 -5.09 -3.29
N LEU A 187 5.03 -4.61 -4.02
CA LEU A 187 5.03 -4.67 -5.47
C LEU A 187 6.18 -3.81 -6.03
N PRO A 188 6.98 -4.35 -6.96
CA PRO A 188 7.98 -3.58 -7.66
C PRO A 188 7.31 -2.50 -8.54
N PRO A 189 8.08 -1.50 -8.99
CA PRO A 189 7.62 -0.61 -10.04
C PRO A 189 7.44 -1.38 -11.35
N GLU A 190 6.52 -0.92 -12.21
CA GLU A 190 6.32 -1.49 -13.54
C GLU A 190 7.64 -1.49 -14.35
N GLU A 191 7.87 -2.53 -15.17
CA GLU A 191 9.19 -2.77 -15.81
C GLU A 191 9.66 -1.63 -16.74
N ASP A 192 8.75 -0.79 -17.23
CA ASP A 192 9.04 0.38 -18.07
C ASP A 192 9.00 1.71 -17.30
N GLY A 193 8.97 1.64 -15.97
CA GLY A 193 8.97 2.80 -15.09
C GLY A 193 10.24 3.64 -15.21
N GLU A 194 10.08 4.96 -15.17
CA GLU A 194 11.16 5.94 -15.17
C GLU A 194 11.12 6.78 -13.87
N GLY A 195 12.23 7.43 -13.54
CA GLY A 195 12.26 8.35 -12.41
C GLY A 195 13.57 9.11 -12.22
N ASN A 196 13.48 10.28 -11.61
CA ASN A 196 14.62 11.15 -11.31
C ASN A 196 14.77 11.42 -9.81
N THR A 197 16.02 11.50 -9.38
CA THR A 197 16.38 11.66 -7.97
C THR A 197 16.01 13.03 -7.41
N PRO A 198 15.90 13.19 -6.07
CA PRO A 198 15.74 14.51 -5.44
C PRO A 198 16.81 15.53 -5.86
N GLY A 199 18.05 15.07 -6.06
CA GLY A 199 19.16 15.92 -6.50
C GLY A 199 19.04 16.39 -7.95
N PHE A 200 18.41 15.61 -8.83
CA PHE A 200 18.08 16.03 -10.19
C PHE A 200 17.08 17.19 -10.14
N TRP A 201 15.92 16.98 -9.53
CA TRP A 201 14.86 17.98 -9.48
C TRP A 201 15.29 19.29 -8.82
N LYS A 202 16.16 19.22 -7.80
CA LYS A 202 16.76 20.40 -7.18
C LYS A 202 17.57 21.26 -8.16
N ARG A 203 18.34 20.62 -9.04
CA ARG A 203 19.21 21.29 -10.02
C ARG A 203 18.47 21.75 -11.26
N HIS A 204 17.34 21.10 -11.57
CA HIS A 204 16.56 21.33 -12.79
C HIS A 204 15.17 21.92 -12.48
N GLN A 205 15.14 23.03 -11.73
CA GLN A 205 13.90 23.72 -11.37
C GLN A 205 13.13 24.26 -12.59
N ASP A 206 13.83 24.49 -13.69
CA ASP A 206 13.28 24.90 -14.97
C ASP A 206 12.44 23.80 -15.65
N LEU A 207 12.62 22.54 -15.25
CA LEU A 207 11.85 21.39 -15.75
C LEU A 207 10.62 21.08 -14.89
N TRP A 208 10.38 21.82 -13.81
CA TRP A 208 9.21 21.57 -12.96
C TRP A 208 7.94 21.96 -13.71
N VAL A 209 6.97 21.04 -13.70
CA VAL A 209 5.62 21.26 -14.23
C VAL A 209 4.60 21.01 -13.12
N THR A 210 3.43 21.64 -13.23
CA THR A 210 2.31 21.56 -12.26
C THR A 210 2.60 22.19 -10.89
N TYR A 211 3.74 21.87 -10.29
CA TYR A 211 4.22 22.37 -9.02
C TYR A 211 5.32 23.43 -9.20
N ILE A 212 5.48 24.29 -8.20
CA ILE A 212 6.51 25.33 -8.20
C ILE A 212 7.42 25.21 -6.97
N PRO A 213 8.72 25.57 -7.08
CA PRO A 213 9.69 25.45 -5.99
C PRO A 213 9.23 26.04 -4.66
N SER A 214 8.53 27.18 -4.68
CA SER A 214 8.11 27.92 -3.49
C SER A 214 6.78 27.47 -2.88
N GLN A 215 6.08 26.49 -3.46
CA GLN A 215 4.89 25.91 -2.81
C GLN A 215 5.30 25.25 -1.50
N THR A 216 4.46 25.35 -0.48
CA THR A 216 4.72 24.69 0.81
C THR A 216 4.26 23.25 0.78
N LEU A 217 4.88 22.39 1.59
CA LEU A 217 4.46 21.00 1.74
C LEU A 217 2.99 20.89 2.20
N ASP A 218 2.55 21.75 3.13
CA ASP A 218 1.16 21.81 3.60
C ASP A 218 0.13 22.22 2.52
N SER A 219 0.60 22.78 1.40
CA SER A 219 -0.30 23.11 0.28
C SER A 219 -0.60 21.90 -0.61
N VAL A 220 0.16 20.82 -0.46
CA VAL A 220 0.08 19.61 -1.30
C VAL A 220 -0.32 18.39 -0.47
N PHE A 221 0.26 18.23 0.72
CA PHE A 221 0.05 17.08 1.60
C PHE A 221 -0.67 17.49 2.88
N ILE A 222 -1.39 16.55 3.49
CA ILE A 222 -1.99 16.69 4.81
C ILE A 222 -0.94 16.27 5.84
N ILE A 223 -0.21 17.23 6.39
CA ILE A 223 0.90 16.97 7.32
C ILE A 223 0.49 17.33 8.74
N PRO A 224 0.44 16.36 9.68
CA PRO A 224 0.24 16.65 11.08
C PRO A 224 1.30 17.61 11.64
N VAL A 225 0.86 18.63 12.38
CA VAL A 225 1.73 19.71 12.91
C VAL A 225 2.92 19.19 13.74
N VAL A 226 2.79 18.01 14.36
CA VAL A 226 3.86 17.37 15.15
C VAL A 226 5.14 17.10 14.37
N TYR A 227 5.06 17.00 13.03
CA TYR A 227 6.24 16.77 12.20
C TYR A 227 7.08 18.03 11.98
N GLU A 228 6.50 19.22 12.15
CA GLU A 228 7.18 20.52 12.01
C GLU A 228 7.90 20.74 10.66
N VAL A 229 7.38 20.15 9.58
CA VAL A 229 7.93 20.29 8.21
C VAL A 229 6.97 20.95 7.22
N GLY A 230 5.69 21.09 7.57
CA GLY A 230 4.64 21.48 6.63
C GLY A 230 4.80 22.87 6.00
N SER A 231 5.40 23.81 6.74
CA SER A 231 5.66 25.18 6.27
C SER A 231 6.87 25.29 5.34
N ASN A 232 7.71 24.26 5.24
CA ASN A 232 8.83 24.27 4.30
C ASN A 232 8.34 24.18 2.86
N THR A 233 9.13 24.74 1.97
CA THR A 233 8.85 24.71 0.54
C THR A 233 9.21 23.35 -0.09
N LEU A 234 8.63 23.03 -1.25
CA LEU A 234 8.96 21.81 -1.99
C LEU A 234 10.45 21.74 -2.32
N ILE A 235 11.09 22.86 -2.68
CA ILE A 235 12.53 22.88 -2.95
C ILE A 235 13.37 22.67 -1.68
N GLU A 236 12.97 23.25 -0.55
CA GLU A 236 13.63 23.01 0.74
C GLU A 236 13.53 21.53 1.15
N ALA A 237 12.39 20.89 0.87
CA ALA A 237 12.17 19.49 1.17
C ALA A 237 13.13 18.56 0.42
N LEU A 238 13.48 18.89 -0.83
CA LEU A 238 14.48 18.14 -1.61
C LEU A 238 15.89 18.18 -0.97
N GLU A 239 16.17 19.17 -0.12
CA GLU A 239 17.43 19.29 0.62
C GLU A 239 17.41 18.64 2.00
N PHE A 240 16.26 18.16 2.46
CA PHE A 240 16.13 17.68 3.82
C PHE A 240 17.14 16.57 4.16
N GLY A 241 17.73 16.68 5.35
CA GLY A 241 18.48 15.60 5.95
C GLY A 241 17.58 14.58 6.63
N GLY A 242 18.19 13.54 7.19
CA GLY A 242 17.50 12.64 8.11
C GLY A 242 17.36 13.21 9.53
N GLY A 243 17.21 12.31 10.49
CA GLY A 243 17.23 12.63 11.91
C GLY A 243 16.59 11.53 12.76
N GLY A 244 16.64 11.71 14.07
CA GLY A 244 15.92 10.87 15.02
C GLY A 244 14.44 11.20 15.10
N GLY A 245 13.65 10.25 15.61
CA GLY A 245 12.22 10.43 15.88
C GLY A 245 11.34 10.64 14.64
N LEU A 246 10.11 11.08 14.89
CA LEU A 246 9.08 11.28 13.87
C LEU A 246 9.39 12.43 12.91
N SER A 247 9.87 13.57 13.39
CA SER A 247 10.26 14.69 12.51
C SER A 247 11.42 14.32 11.59
N GLY A 248 12.36 13.49 12.08
CA GLY A 248 13.45 12.95 11.25
C GLY A 248 12.93 12.02 10.14
N ALA A 249 11.98 11.15 10.45
CA ALA A 249 11.34 10.29 9.46
C ALA A 249 10.53 11.08 8.43
N ALA A 250 9.72 12.06 8.87
CA ALA A 250 8.96 12.92 7.98
C ALA A 250 9.86 13.68 7.01
N ARG A 251 11.01 14.20 7.46
CA ARG A 251 12.00 14.82 6.57
C ARG A 251 12.55 13.85 5.50
N ILE A 252 12.81 12.59 5.86
CA ILE A 252 13.26 11.56 4.91
C ILE A 252 12.16 11.30 3.88
N LEU A 253 10.91 11.14 4.33
CA LEU A 253 9.76 10.93 3.46
C LEU A 253 9.52 12.12 2.54
N MET A 254 9.45 13.35 3.06
CA MET A 254 9.19 14.54 2.25
C MET A 254 10.25 14.74 1.16
N ARG A 255 11.53 14.46 1.45
CA ARG A 255 12.58 14.52 0.42
C ARG A 255 12.31 13.57 -0.74
N ALA A 256 11.95 12.32 -0.44
CA ALA A 256 11.69 11.31 -1.47
C ALA A 256 10.34 11.55 -2.16
N ALA A 257 9.32 11.95 -1.41
CA ALA A 257 7.96 12.19 -1.88
C ALA A 257 7.87 13.40 -2.82
N VAL A 258 8.60 14.49 -2.56
CA VAL A 258 8.60 15.62 -3.50
C VAL A 258 9.24 15.23 -4.83
N ALA A 259 10.32 14.45 -4.82
CA ALA A 259 10.87 13.93 -6.08
C ALA A 259 9.89 12.99 -6.80
N ALA A 260 9.22 12.10 -6.06
CA ALA A 260 8.20 11.21 -6.61
C ALA A 260 7.07 12.00 -7.26
N LEU A 261 6.57 13.03 -6.58
CA LEU A 261 5.49 13.89 -7.05
C LEU A 261 5.88 14.63 -8.33
N LEU A 262 7.11 15.15 -8.40
CA LEU A 262 7.60 15.83 -9.60
C LEU A 262 7.80 14.88 -10.78
N ASN A 263 8.25 13.64 -10.52
CA ASN A 263 8.30 12.60 -11.54
C ASN A 263 6.89 12.28 -12.07
N ALA A 264 5.94 12.03 -11.19
CA ALA A 264 4.55 11.71 -11.56
C ALA A 264 3.84 12.83 -12.32
N ALA A 265 4.16 14.09 -12.01
CA ALA A 265 3.57 15.25 -12.67
C ALA A 265 4.18 15.53 -14.05
N HIS A 266 5.37 14.99 -14.36
CA HIS A 266 6.09 15.35 -15.58
C HIS A 266 5.61 14.51 -16.79
N PRO A 267 5.16 15.13 -17.89
CA PRO A 267 4.54 14.41 -19.01
C PRO A 267 5.50 13.50 -19.79
N GLU A 268 6.81 13.68 -19.61
CA GLU A 268 7.86 12.88 -20.26
C GLU A 268 8.57 11.92 -19.29
N VAL A 269 8.04 11.70 -18.08
CA VAL A 269 8.57 10.70 -17.14
C VAL A 269 7.49 9.66 -16.89
N ASN A 270 7.73 8.42 -17.30
CA ASN A 270 6.81 7.30 -17.04
C ASN A 270 6.89 6.84 -15.58
N TYR A 271 6.50 7.69 -14.62
CA TYR A 271 6.63 7.35 -13.21
C TYR A 271 5.60 6.28 -12.80
N PRO A 272 6.00 5.24 -12.04
CA PRO A 272 5.11 4.11 -11.68
C PRO A 272 3.90 4.45 -10.80
N LEU A 273 3.79 5.67 -10.29
CA LEU A 273 2.71 6.13 -9.41
C LEU A 273 2.12 7.43 -9.93
N SER A 274 0.82 7.59 -9.77
CA SER A 274 0.16 8.87 -10.02
C SER A 274 0.40 9.88 -8.89
N GLU A 275 0.21 11.17 -9.18
CA GLU A 275 0.24 12.24 -8.16
C GLU A 275 -0.74 11.94 -7.00
N THR A 276 -1.91 11.38 -7.32
CA THR A 276 -2.95 11.08 -6.33
C THR A 276 -2.54 9.95 -5.39
N GLU A 277 -1.98 8.85 -5.92
CA GLU A 277 -1.46 7.75 -5.10
C GLU A 277 -0.34 8.24 -4.19
N ILE A 278 0.58 9.06 -4.70
CA ILE A 278 1.69 9.60 -3.91
C ILE A 278 1.17 10.43 -2.74
N ILE A 279 0.21 11.33 -3.00
CA ILE A 279 -0.40 12.17 -1.97
C ILE A 279 -1.13 11.32 -0.93
N ASN A 280 -1.92 10.33 -1.36
CA ASN A 280 -2.67 9.47 -0.45
C ASN A 280 -1.74 8.61 0.43
N GLN A 281 -0.73 7.97 -0.17
CA GLN A 281 0.25 7.16 0.55
C GLN A 281 1.02 8.00 1.57
N VAL A 282 1.45 9.22 1.19
CA VAL A 282 2.13 10.14 2.11
C VAL A 282 1.22 10.55 3.26
N ASN A 283 -0.02 10.94 2.97
CA ASN A 283 -0.99 11.36 3.99
C ASN A 283 -1.27 10.23 4.98
N ASN A 284 -1.47 9.00 4.48
CA ASN A 284 -1.71 7.81 5.30
C ASN A 284 -0.49 7.49 6.17
N ALA A 285 0.71 7.48 5.58
CA ALA A 285 1.95 7.22 6.32
C ALA A 285 2.18 8.24 7.44
N LEU A 286 1.94 9.53 7.18
CA LEU A 286 2.07 10.57 8.21
C LEU A 286 0.96 10.50 9.27
N GLN A 287 -0.27 10.12 8.91
CA GLN A 287 -1.34 9.93 9.89
C GLN A 287 -1.13 8.72 10.81
N SER A 288 -0.28 7.77 10.44
CA SER A 288 0.06 6.61 11.29
C SER A 288 0.84 6.99 12.56
N PHE A 289 1.52 8.15 12.56
CA PHE A 289 2.50 8.52 13.59
C PHE A 289 3.57 7.43 13.87
N ASN A 290 3.82 6.57 12.89
CA ASN A 290 4.79 5.49 13.02
C ASN A 290 6.05 5.77 12.20
N ARG A 291 7.20 5.76 12.88
CA ARG A 291 8.49 6.02 12.26
C ARG A 291 8.86 4.99 11.18
N GLY A 292 8.56 3.71 11.42
CA GLY A 292 8.82 2.61 10.49
C GLY A 292 8.07 2.85 9.19
N THR A 293 6.73 2.92 9.24
CA THR A 293 5.87 3.18 8.07
C THR A 293 6.32 4.40 7.26
N ILE A 294 6.66 5.51 7.92
CA ILE A 294 7.12 6.73 7.23
C ILE A 294 8.47 6.52 6.52
N VAL A 295 9.41 5.84 7.17
CA VAL A 295 10.73 5.57 6.59
C VAL A 295 10.66 4.52 5.49
N ASP A 296 9.82 3.51 5.66
CA ASP A 296 9.63 2.43 4.69
C ASP A 296 9.07 3.01 3.39
N LEU A 297 7.99 3.81 3.45
CA LEU A 297 7.44 4.52 2.29
C LEU A 297 8.50 5.41 1.61
N ALA A 298 9.35 6.08 2.39
CA ALA A 298 10.43 6.87 1.82
C ALA A 298 11.45 6.00 1.07
N GLY A 299 11.69 4.77 1.54
CA GLY A 299 12.48 3.75 0.84
C GLY A 299 11.86 3.37 -0.51
N ILE A 300 10.54 3.16 -0.56
CA ILE A 300 9.79 2.88 -1.80
C ILE A 300 10.02 3.98 -2.83
N TYR A 301 9.75 5.23 -2.46
CA TYR A 301 9.97 6.36 -3.36
C TYR A 301 11.43 6.53 -3.74
N ASN A 302 12.39 6.22 -2.87
CA ASN A 302 13.79 6.22 -3.28
C ASN A 302 14.05 5.19 -4.37
N THR A 303 13.51 3.97 -4.30
CA THR A 303 13.63 2.99 -5.38
C THR A 303 13.09 3.57 -6.69
N TYR A 304 11.91 4.17 -6.68
CA TYR A 304 11.24 4.65 -7.90
C TYR A 304 11.92 5.87 -8.50
N ASN A 305 12.36 6.80 -7.64
CA ASN A 305 13.14 7.96 -8.05
C ASN A 305 14.52 7.61 -8.65
N ASN A 306 14.97 6.35 -8.53
CA ASN A 306 16.23 5.86 -9.09
C ASN A 306 16.04 4.95 -10.32
N LEU A 307 14.83 4.89 -10.91
CA LEU A 307 14.60 4.14 -12.15
C LEU A 307 15.29 4.73 -13.39
N HIS A 308 15.76 5.98 -13.28
CA HIS A 308 16.35 6.77 -14.36
C HIS A 308 15.30 7.15 -15.42
N SER A 309 15.49 8.30 -16.07
CA SER A 309 14.65 8.74 -17.18
C SER A 309 15.53 9.34 -18.26
N ASN A 310 14.96 9.55 -19.44
CA ASN A 310 15.64 10.22 -20.55
C ASN A 310 15.70 11.76 -20.40
N LEU A 311 15.19 12.32 -19.30
CA LEU A 311 15.14 13.75 -19.04
C LEU A 311 16.49 14.37 -18.61
N GLY A 312 17.52 13.54 -18.35
CA GLY A 312 18.78 13.94 -17.72
C GLY A 312 20.05 13.34 -18.32
#